data_AF-A0A8M1H4Y5-F1
#
_entry.id   AF-A0A8M1H4Y5-F1
#
_cell.length_a   1.000
_cell.length_b   1.000
_cell.length_c   1.000
_cell.angle_alpha   90.00
_cell.angle_beta   90.00
_cell.angle_gamma   90.00
#
_symmetry.space_group_name_H-M   'P 1'
#
loop_
_entity.id
_entity.type
_entity.pdbx_description
1 polymer ?
#
loop_
_entity_poly.entity_id
_entity_poly.type
_entity_poly.pdbx_seq_one_letter_code
_entity_poly.pdbx_strand_id
1 'polypeptide(L)'
;MQNVYKSDLEWLKGIGWLPEGSVEVMRVKNAQNLLNERLYRIKPEDFKFTSIVDTPEVIQAKINSVQISEPLYRDAWEREKANVNVPADTPVMLQSKINAMQISDVRDSTHMHCFTQYFLPN
;
A
#
# COMPACT_ATOMS: atom_id res chain seq x y z
N MET A 1 -71.93 -28.89 43.86
CA MET A 1 -70.69 -28.13 44.16
C MET A 1 -69.49 -28.68 43.37
N GLN A 2 -69.56 -28.82 42.04
CA GLN A 2 -68.45 -29.42 41.25
C GLN A 2 -68.20 -28.74 39.88
N ASN A 3 -68.32 -27.41 39.81
CA ASN A 3 -68.27 -26.65 38.56
C ASN A 3 -67.44 -25.35 38.63
N VAL A 4 -67.15 -24.85 39.83
CA VAL A 4 -66.39 -23.61 40.03
C VAL A 4 -64.90 -23.79 39.73
N TYR A 5 -64.29 -24.89 40.17
CA TYR A 5 -62.87 -25.16 39.92
C TYR A 5 -62.54 -25.41 38.44
N LYS A 6 -63.50 -25.90 37.64
CA LYS A 6 -63.32 -26.07 36.20
C LYS A 6 -63.34 -24.73 35.45
N SER A 7 -64.20 -23.80 35.88
CA SER A 7 -64.31 -22.48 35.26
C SER A 7 -63.11 -21.60 35.61
N ASP A 8 -62.63 -21.64 36.85
CA ASP A 8 -61.38 -20.97 37.23
C ASP A 8 -60.18 -21.52 36.45
N LEU A 9 -60.15 -22.82 36.17
CA LEU A 9 -59.06 -23.43 35.38
C LEU A 9 -59.14 -23.04 33.89
N GLU A 10 -60.34 -22.81 33.35
CA GLU A 10 -60.51 -22.28 31.99
C GLU A 10 -60.07 -20.82 31.87
N TRP A 11 -60.31 -20.00 32.89
CA TRP A 11 -59.82 -18.62 32.95
C TRP A 11 -58.27 -18.56 32.96
N LEU A 12 -57.60 -19.59 33.49
CA LEU A 12 -56.14 -19.70 33.50
C LEU A 12 -55.58 -20.26 32.17
N LYS A 13 -56.43 -20.75 31.26
CA LYS A 13 -55.97 -21.23 29.95
C LYS A 13 -55.76 -20.02 29.04
N GLY A 14 -54.51 -19.67 28.81
CA GLY A 14 -54.11 -18.58 27.90
C GLY A 14 -53.39 -17.42 28.58
N ILE A 15 -53.35 -17.37 29.92
CA ILE A 15 -52.45 -16.46 30.63
C ILE A 15 -50.99 -16.85 30.34
N GLY A 16 -50.20 -15.89 29.85
CA GLY A 16 -48.76 -16.04 29.61
C GLY A 16 -48.34 -16.33 28.17
N TRP A 17 -49.27 -16.50 27.23
CA TRP A 17 -48.90 -16.60 25.81
C TRP A 17 -48.90 -15.20 25.18
N LEU A 18 -47.71 -14.60 25.09
CA LEU A 18 -47.48 -13.38 24.32
C LEU A 18 -46.87 -13.77 22.96
N PRO A 19 -47.52 -13.43 21.83
CA PRO A 19 -46.98 -13.72 20.50
C PRO A 19 -45.80 -12.81 20.13
N GLU A 20 -45.50 -11.81 20.96
CA GLU A 20 -44.40 -10.88 20.78
C GLU A 20 -43.05 -11.61 20.90
N GLY A 21 -42.35 -11.75 19.78
CA GLY A 21 -41.11 -12.52 19.66
C GLY A 21 -41.28 -13.92 19.04
N SER A 22 -42.50 -14.34 18.72
CA SER A 22 -42.73 -15.54 17.90
C SER A 22 -42.13 -15.38 16.50
N VAL A 23 -41.61 -16.48 15.93
CA VAL A 23 -41.02 -16.52 14.58
C VAL A 23 -42.01 -16.03 13.52
N GLU A 24 -43.30 -16.34 13.67
CA GLU A 24 -44.33 -15.86 12.73
C GLU A 24 -44.48 -14.33 12.80
N VAL A 25 -44.57 -13.78 14.01
CA VAL A 25 -44.71 -12.34 14.22
C VAL A 25 -43.48 -11.58 13.73
N MET A 26 -42.28 -12.13 13.95
CA MET A 26 -41.04 -11.54 13.42
C MET A 26 -40.99 -11.59 11.89
N ARG A 27 -41.42 -12.69 11.26
CA ARG A 27 -41.51 -12.79 9.80
C ARG A 27 -42.45 -11.75 9.23
N VAL A 28 -43.64 -11.59 9.80
CA VAL A 28 -44.61 -10.56 9.38
C VAL A 28 -44.04 -9.16 9.58
N LYS A 29 -43.46 -8.84 10.74
CA LYS A 29 -42.82 -7.54 11.01
C LYS A 29 -41.72 -7.22 9.98
N ASN A 30 -40.87 -8.18 9.65
CA ASN A 30 -39.80 -8.01 8.66
C ASN A 30 -40.35 -7.80 7.24
N ALA A 31 -41.36 -8.58 6.83
CA ALA A 31 -42.02 -8.40 5.54
C ALA A 31 -42.69 -7.02 5.45
N GLN A 32 -43.32 -6.57 6.55
CA GLN A 32 -43.98 -5.27 6.62
C GLN A 32 -42.99 -4.11 6.59
N ASN A 33 -41.81 -4.27 7.20
CA ASN A 33 -40.70 -3.32 7.07
C ASN A 33 -40.16 -3.26 5.64
N LEU A 34 -40.08 -4.40 4.94
CA LEU A 34 -39.63 -4.46 3.55
C LEU A 34 -40.61 -3.78 2.58
N LEU A 35 -41.93 -3.95 2.81
CA LEU A 35 -42.99 -3.30 2.04
C LEU A 35 -43.10 -1.80 2.34
N ASN A 36 -42.46 -1.29 3.39
CA ASN A 36 -42.57 0.10 3.79
C ASN A 36 -41.74 1.00 2.87
N GLU A 37 -42.38 1.55 1.85
CA GLU A 37 -41.74 2.45 0.87
C GLU A 37 -41.07 3.68 1.51
N ARG A 38 -41.57 4.14 2.67
CA ARG A 38 -41.00 5.29 3.40
C ARG A 38 -39.62 4.99 3.96
N LEU A 39 -39.36 3.73 4.34
CA LEU A 39 -38.04 3.29 4.80
C LEU A 39 -37.14 2.92 3.63
N TYR A 40 -37.73 2.48 2.51
CA TYR A 40 -36.99 2.07 1.32
C TYR A 40 -36.46 3.26 0.50
N ARG A 41 -37.19 4.39 0.50
CA ARG A 41 -36.79 5.61 -0.21
C ARG A 41 -36.08 6.55 0.75
N ILE A 42 -34.80 6.80 0.50
CA ILE A 42 -34.06 7.87 1.18
C ILE A 42 -34.58 9.21 0.66
N LYS A 43 -34.97 10.11 1.56
CA LYS A 43 -35.43 11.44 1.17
C LYS A 43 -34.29 12.19 0.48
N PRO A 44 -34.56 13.01 -0.54
CA PRO A 44 -33.53 13.82 -1.19
C PRO A 44 -32.75 14.72 -0.23
N GLU A 45 -33.37 15.13 0.88
CA GLU A 45 -32.77 15.95 1.95
C GLU A 45 -31.74 15.18 2.79
N ASP A 46 -31.89 13.85 2.92
CA ASP A 46 -30.96 12.99 3.67
C ASP A 46 -29.74 12.60 2.82
N PHE A 47 -29.81 12.78 1.50
CA PHE A 47 -28.66 12.61 0.61
C PHE A 47 -27.71 13.80 0.75
N LYS A 48 -26.75 13.67 1.67
CA LYS A 48 -25.60 14.58 1.74
C LYS A 48 -24.73 14.36 0.51
N PHE A 49 -24.76 15.31 -0.42
CA PHE A 49 -23.84 15.32 -1.55
C PHE A 49 -22.41 15.51 -1.03
N THR A 50 -21.61 14.43 -1.05
CA THR A 50 -20.17 14.54 -0.88
C THR A 50 -19.59 14.75 -2.28
N SER A 51 -19.22 15.99 -2.62
CA SER A 51 -18.37 16.19 -3.79
C SER A 51 -17.11 15.36 -3.59
N ILE A 52 -16.93 14.31 -4.39
CA ILE A 52 -15.72 13.51 -4.37
C ILE A 52 -14.61 14.44 -4.85
N VAL A 53 -13.84 14.99 -3.91
CA VAL A 53 -12.82 16.03 -4.16
C VAL A 53 -11.73 15.48 -5.08
N ASP A 54 -11.44 14.18 -4.96
CA ASP A 54 -10.46 13.47 -5.76
C ASP A 54 -11.13 12.33 -6.52
N THR A 55 -11.78 12.65 -7.64
CA THR A 55 -12.22 11.61 -8.57
C THR A 55 -10.98 10.86 -9.09
N PRO A 56 -11.10 9.56 -9.41
CA PRO A 56 -9.95 8.78 -9.92
C PRO A 56 -9.31 9.42 -11.15
N GLU A 57 -10.09 10.13 -11.96
CA GLU A 57 -9.62 10.91 -13.11
C GLU A 57 -8.70 12.08 -12.71
N VAL A 58 -9.06 12.83 -11.66
CA VAL A 58 -8.24 13.92 -11.13
C VAL A 58 -6.94 13.39 -10.53
N ILE A 59 -7.01 12.27 -9.82
CA ILE A 59 -5.82 11.57 -9.28
C ILE A 59 -4.91 11.13 -10.42
N GLN A 60 -5.46 10.52 -11.47
CA GLN A 60 -4.71 10.05 -12.62
C GLN A 60 -4.08 11.22 -13.39
N ALA A 61 -4.81 12.31 -13.62
CA ALA A 61 -4.28 13.52 -14.25
C ALA A 61 -3.11 14.11 -13.44
N LYS A 62 -3.23 14.14 -12.12
CA LYS A 62 -2.14 14.59 -11.23
C LYS A 62 -0.90 13.72 -11.36
N ILE A 63 -1.05 12.39 -11.32
CA ILE A 63 0.06 11.45 -11.49
C ILE A 63 0.71 11.62 -12.86
N ASN A 64 -0.09 11.67 -13.92
CA ASN A 64 0.39 11.86 -15.30
C ASN A 64 1.15 13.18 -15.45
N SER A 65 0.68 14.27 -14.83
CA SER A 65 1.36 15.57 -14.90
C SER A 65 2.76 15.54 -14.30
N VAL A 66 2.95 14.80 -13.20
CA VAL A 66 4.27 14.62 -12.57
C VAL A 66 5.15 13.75 -13.45
N GLN A 67 4.62 12.65 -13.99
CA GLN A 67 5.36 11.72 -14.84
C GLN A 67 5.82 12.34 -16.16
N ILE A 68 5.01 13.22 -16.77
CA ILE A 68 5.32 13.88 -18.05
C ILE A 68 6.28 15.07 -17.87
N SER A 69 6.45 15.57 -16.64
CA SER A 69 7.23 16.78 -16.42
C SER A 69 8.72 16.61 -16.75
N GLU A 70 9.15 17.29 -17.83
CA GLU A 70 10.55 17.37 -18.26
C GLU A 70 11.54 17.81 -17.16
N PRO A 71 11.25 18.81 -16.30
CA PRO A 71 12.20 19.23 -15.28
C PRO A 71 12.44 18.15 -14.22
N LEU A 72 11.40 17.40 -13.80
CA LEU A 72 11.57 16.30 -12.85
C LEU A 72 12.31 15.14 -13.49
N TYR A 73 12.05 14.85 -14.77
CA TYR A 73 12.79 13.86 -15.52
C TYR A 73 14.29 14.21 -15.60
N ARG A 74 14.61 15.48 -15.89
CA ARG A 74 15.99 15.96 -15.96
C ARG A 74 16.70 15.89 -14.62
N ASP A 75 16.05 16.33 -13.54
CA ASP A 75 16.61 16.25 -12.18
C ASP A 75 16.82 14.78 -11.74
N ALA A 76 15.87 13.89 -12.02
CA ALA A 76 16.04 12.46 -11.77
C ALA A 76 17.22 11.86 -12.54
N TRP A 77 17.37 12.23 -13.81
CA TRP A 77 18.47 11.81 -14.67
C TRP A 77 19.84 12.33 -14.19
N GLU A 78 19.91 13.59 -13.75
CA GLU A 78 21.14 14.17 -13.19
C GLU A 78 21.51 13.48 -11.86
N ARG A 79 20.53 13.15 -11.03
CA ARG A 79 20.72 12.39 -9.77
C ARG A 79 21.20 10.96 -10.02
N GLU A 80 20.65 10.28 -11.02
CA GLU A 80 21.04 8.91 -11.37
C GLU A 80 22.47 8.86 -11.92
N LYS A 81 22.84 9.81 -12.78
CA LYS A 81 24.22 9.97 -13.27
C LYS A 81 25.23 10.22 -12.16
N ALA A 82 24.85 10.96 -11.12
CA ALA A 82 25.72 11.23 -9.98
C ALA A 82 25.91 10.01 -9.07
N ASN A 83 24.97 9.05 -9.07
CA ASN A 83 24.96 7.92 -8.15
C ASN A 83 25.46 6.60 -8.78
N VAL A 84 26.39 6.67 -9.73
CA VAL A 84 27.00 5.46 -10.33
C VAL A 84 28.01 4.86 -9.34
N ASN A 85 27.52 4.01 -8.43
CA ASN A 85 28.36 3.22 -7.54
C ASN A 85 28.86 1.97 -8.26
N VAL A 86 29.94 2.08 -9.02
CA VAL A 86 30.63 0.92 -9.58
C VAL A 86 31.39 0.22 -8.46
N PRO A 87 31.16 -1.08 -8.18
CA PRO A 87 31.92 -1.78 -7.17
C PRO A 87 33.40 -1.81 -7.56
N ALA A 88 34.26 -1.45 -6.60
CA ALA A 88 35.72 -1.37 -6.78
C ALA A 88 36.37 -2.73 -7.12
N ASP A 89 35.61 -3.81 -6.97
CA ASP A 89 36.01 -5.20 -7.24
C ASP A 89 35.61 -5.67 -8.65
N THR A 90 35.17 -4.76 -9.52
CA THR A 90 35.00 -5.08 -10.94
C THR A 90 36.34 -5.52 -11.56
N PRO A 91 36.36 -6.58 -12.37
CA PRO A 91 37.61 -7.20 -12.86
C PRO A 91 38.50 -6.21 -13.64
N VAL A 92 37.89 -5.26 -14.35
CA VAL A 92 38.59 -4.19 -15.08
C VAL A 92 39.29 -3.23 -14.12
N MET A 93 38.65 -2.88 -13.00
CA MET A 93 39.20 -1.99 -11.98
C MET A 93 40.37 -2.67 -11.25
N LEU A 94 40.22 -3.96 -10.93
CA LEU A 94 41.29 -4.79 -10.33
C LEU A 94 42.49 -4.93 -11.27
N GLN A 95 42.26 -5.24 -12.55
CA GLN A 95 43.33 -5.32 -13.54
C GLN A 95 44.06 -3.99 -13.69
N SER A 96 43.32 -2.86 -13.71
CA SER A 96 43.92 -1.52 -13.81
C SER A 96 44.80 -1.19 -12.61
N LYS A 97 44.39 -1.57 -11.39
CA LYS A 97 45.19 -1.43 -10.17
C LYS A 97 46.47 -2.26 -10.23
N ILE A 98 46.36 -3.54 -10.63
CA ILE A 98 47.51 -4.45 -10.75
C ILE A 98 48.49 -3.92 -11.80
N ASN A 99 48.00 -3.49 -12.97
CA ASN A 99 48.84 -2.91 -14.03
C ASN A 99 49.56 -1.65 -13.56
N ALA A 100 48.89 -0.76 -12.81
CA ALA A 100 49.50 0.46 -12.29
C ALA A 100 50.65 0.14 -11.32
N MET A 101 50.46 -0.81 -10.40
CA MET A 101 51.51 -1.27 -9.48
C MET A 101 52.69 -1.91 -10.23
N GLN A 102 52.41 -2.76 -11.22
CA GLN A 102 53.47 -3.37 -12.04
C GLN A 102 54.29 -2.32 -12.80
N ILE A 103 53.64 -1.29 -13.35
CA ILE A 103 54.33 -0.21 -14.06
C ILE A 103 55.20 0.62 -13.11
N SER A 104 54.74 0.92 -11.89
CA SER A 104 55.57 1.63 -10.90
C SER A 104 56.77 0.80 -10.47
N ASP A 105 56.57 -0.47 -10.15
CA ASP A 105 57.64 -1.36 -9.67
C ASP A 105 58.72 -1.56 -10.74
N VAL A 106 58.32 -1.72 -12.00
CA VAL A 106 59.26 -1.81 -13.13
C VAL A 106 59.98 -0.49 -13.34
N ARG A 107 59.31 0.65 -13.18
CA ARG A 107 59.95 1.97 -13.31
C ARG A 107 61.00 2.19 -12.22
N ASP A 108 60.69 1.83 -10.98
CA ASP A 108 61.61 1.97 -9.86
C ASP A 108 62.79 0.99 -9.99
N SER A 109 62.52 -0.25 -10.42
CA SER A 109 63.56 -1.25 -10.70
C SER A 109 64.48 -0.84 -11.85
N THR A 110 63.93 -0.30 -12.94
CA THR A 110 64.72 0.20 -14.09
C THR A 110 65.52 1.45 -13.72
N HIS A 111 64.96 2.35 -12.93
CA HIS A 111 65.68 3.52 -12.41
C HIS A 111 66.82 3.09 -11.47
N MET A 112 66.60 2.09 -10.61
CA MET A 112 67.63 1.49 -9.77
C MET A 112 68.72 0.80 -10.58
N HIS A 113 68.38 0.03 -11.60
CA HIS A 113 69.34 -0.63 -12.46
C HIS A 113 70.21 0.38 -13.23
N CYS A 114 69.61 1.42 -13.80
CA CYS A 114 70.34 2.55 -14.38
C CYS A 114 71.25 3.21 -13.35
N PHE A 115 70.74 3.52 -12.15
CA PHE A 115 71.54 4.16 -11.10
C PHE A 115 72.75 3.31 -10.69
N THR A 116 72.58 1.99 -10.50
CA THR A 116 73.70 1.09 -10.19
C THR A 116 74.74 1.00 -11.30
N GLN A 117 74.32 1.10 -12.57
CA GLN A 117 75.23 1.01 -13.71
C GLN A 117 76.01 2.30 -13.99
N TYR A 118 75.53 3.45 -13.51
CA TYR A 118 76.19 4.75 -13.69
C TYR A 118 76.90 5.29 -12.44
N PHE A 119 76.60 4.79 -11.23
CA PHE A 119 77.07 5.38 -9.97
C PHE A 119 77.96 4.50 -9.09
N LEU A 120 78.14 3.20 -9.42
CA LEU A 120 79.11 2.33 -8.73
C LEU A 120 80.30 2.05 -9.66
N PRO A 121 81.53 2.50 -9.32
CA PRO A 121 82.72 2.09 -10.06
C PRO A 121 83.03 0.62 -9.75
N ASN A 122 83.41 -0.15 -10.78
CA ASN A 122 83.96 -1.51 -10.65
C ASN A 122 85.17 -1.54 -9.69
#